data_AF-A0A1M6YSE0-F1
#
_entry.id   AF-A0A1M6YSE0-F1
#
_cell.length_a   1.000
_cell.length_b   1.000
_cell.length_c   1.000
_cell.angle_alpha   90.00
_cell.angle_beta   90.00
_cell.angle_gamma   90.00
#
_symmetry.space_group_name_H-M   'P 1'
#
loop_
_entity.id
_entity.type
_entity.pdbx_description
1 polymer ?
#
loop_
_entity_poly.entity_id
_entity_poly.type
_entity_poly.pdbx_seq_one_letter_code
_entity_poly.pdbx_strand_id
1 'polypeptide(L)'
;MVQYWQELQQQVHRKAALERKQEALCEQRRKLKEELDAATQRWQEEQKDVDKLEGISLAGIFSALSGRKEEQLEKERQEAQEALLQKEAADSAFQKLEEEIRKNRDELFRLQGCEIKYQKALEERAAELEAMGQDTGFLQLQKEIGALEAEDKELQEALDAGRDVHVQVENALRALDSAENWGVVDMMGGGMMTTMMKRDRMNQAKCAMTEIEYLLRKFRAELSDIAGADTVGADKFGTEWSMMDYLFDGFLIDYLVQQEITESLSNMRRLEKEIEHVCESIQQRKEENQKKKEQLRQEWQTHMEQL
;
A
#
# COMPACT_ATOMS: atom_id res chain seq x y z
N MET A 1 -4.52 28.73 31.28
CA MET A 1 -4.41 28.33 29.87
C MET A 1 -2.99 27.91 29.50
N VAL A 2 -1.94 28.63 29.93
CA VAL A 2 -0.54 28.22 29.65
C VAL A 2 -0.18 26.81 30.15
N GLN A 3 -0.56 26.47 31.38
CA GLN A 3 -0.29 25.14 31.94
C GLN A 3 -1.05 24.01 31.23
N TYR A 4 -2.19 24.31 30.59
CA TYR A 4 -3.04 23.30 29.95
C TYR A 4 -2.46 22.84 28.60
N TRP A 5 -1.95 23.75 27.78
CA TRP A 5 -1.32 23.37 26.51
C TRP A 5 0.03 22.68 26.73
N GLN A 6 0.80 23.08 27.75
CA GLN A 6 2.05 22.41 28.12
C GLN A 6 1.82 20.96 28.56
N GLU A 7 0.73 20.70 29.29
CA GLU A 7 0.34 19.33 29.66
C GLU A 7 -0.04 18.50 28.41
N LEU A 8 -0.80 19.07 27.48
CA LEU A 8 -1.14 18.41 26.22
C LEU A 8 0.09 18.16 25.34
N GLN A 9 1.04 19.09 25.30
CA GLN A 9 2.32 18.93 24.60
C GLN A 9 3.13 17.75 25.16
N GLN A 10 3.23 17.65 26.49
CA GLN A 10 3.89 16.50 27.13
C GLN A 10 3.18 15.18 26.81
N GLN A 11 1.85 15.17 26.74
CA GLN A 11 1.08 14.00 26.32
C GLN A 11 1.39 13.59 24.87
N VAL A 12 1.50 14.54 23.94
CA VAL A 12 1.87 14.29 22.53
C VAL A 12 3.29 13.74 22.43
N HIS A 13 4.27 14.35 23.10
CA HIS A 13 5.65 13.83 23.12
C HIS A 13 5.74 12.44 23.74
N ARG A 14 4.98 12.19 24.82
CA ARG A 14 4.89 10.87 25.44
C ARG A 14 4.27 9.85 24.49
N LYS A 15 3.20 10.21 23.78
CA LYS A 15 2.57 9.34 22.77
C LYS A 15 3.58 8.97 21.68
N ALA A 16 4.28 9.94 21.11
CA ALA A 16 5.31 9.68 20.10
C ALA A 16 6.45 8.78 20.61
N ALA A 17 6.88 8.96 21.86
CA ALA A 17 7.88 8.09 22.48
C ALA A 17 7.37 6.64 22.68
N LEU A 18 6.11 6.48 23.09
CA LEU A 18 5.46 5.18 23.24
C LEU A 18 5.22 4.48 21.89
N GLU A 19 4.94 5.21 20.81
CA GLU A 19 4.82 4.68 19.46
C GLU A 19 6.15 4.12 18.96
N ARG A 20 7.24 4.88 19.11
CA ARG A 20 8.60 4.39 18.81
C ARG A 20 8.97 3.15 19.64
N LYS A 21 8.61 3.15 20.92
CA LYS A 21 8.79 1.99 21.79
C LYS A 21 7.96 0.79 21.30
N GLN A 22 6.74 1.03 20.82
CA GLN A 22 5.86 -0.02 20.29
C GLN A 22 6.48 -0.71 19.07
N GLU A 23 7.06 0.07 18.14
CA GLU A 23 7.76 -0.46 16.97
C GLU A 23 8.96 -1.32 17.37
N ALA A 24 9.79 -0.83 18.30
CA ALA A 24 10.93 -1.58 18.81
C ALA A 24 10.53 -2.89 19.51
N LEU A 25 9.47 -2.87 20.33
CA LEU A 25 8.93 -4.05 20.99
C LEU A 25 8.36 -5.06 19.98
N CYS A 26 7.69 -4.60 18.93
CA CYS A 26 7.17 -5.47 17.86
C CYS A 26 8.30 -6.22 17.14
N GLU A 27 9.43 -5.55 16.87
CA GLU A 27 10.60 -6.18 16.27
C GLU A 27 11.28 -7.17 17.22
N GLN A 28 11.40 -6.85 18.51
CA GLN A 28 11.89 -7.79 19.53
C GLN A 28 10.99 -9.02 19.64
N ARG A 29 9.68 -8.83 19.54
CA ARG A 29 8.70 -9.92 19.58
C ARG A 29 8.91 -10.91 18.46
N ARG A 30 9.19 -10.41 17.25
CA ARG A 30 9.49 -11.25 16.09
C ARG A 30 10.66 -12.19 16.37
N LYS A 31 11.76 -11.65 16.92
CA LYS A 31 12.96 -12.42 17.28
C LYS A 31 12.70 -13.45 18.37
N LEU A 32 12.08 -13.04 19.48
CA LEU A 32 11.76 -13.96 20.58
C LEU A 32 10.76 -15.05 20.17
N LYS A 33 9.86 -14.73 19.22
CA LYS A 33 8.95 -15.73 18.66
C LYS A 33 9.70 -16.79 17.85
N GLU A 34 10.65 -16.36 17.01
CA GLU A 34 11.52 -17.28 16.25
C GLU A 34 12.36 -18.16 17.20
N GLU A 35 12.90 -17.60 18.27
CA GLU A 35 13.65 -18.36 19.30
C GLU A 35 12.75 -19.37 20.03
N LEU A 36 11.54 -18.97 20.41
CA LEU A 36 10.55 -19.86 21.04
C LEU A 36 10.15 -21.00 20.11
N ASP A 37 9.92 -20.72 18.83
CA ASP A 37 9.55 -21.73 17.84
C ASP A 37 10.71 -22.72 17.61
N ALA A 38 11.95 -22.23 17.52
CA ALA A 38 13.13 -23.07 17.40
C ALA A 38 13.36 -23.95 18.64
N ALA A 39 13.23 -23.39 19.85
CA ALA A 39 13.34 -24.15 21.10
C ALA A 39 12.22 -25.18 21.23
N THR A 40 11.00 -24.83 20.82
CA THR A 40 9.86 -25.75 20.79
C THR A 40 10.09 -26.90 19.83
N GLN A 41 10.62 -26.62 18.63
CA GLN A 41 10.93 -27.66 17.65
C GLN A 41 12.01 -28.61 18.16
N ARG A 42 13.12 -28.08 18.71
CA ARG A 42 14.18 -28.91 19.30
C ARG A 42 13.64 -29.81 20.40
N TRP A 43 12.87 -29.26 21.34
CA TRP A 43 12.24 -30.05 22.40
C TRP A 43 11.32 -31.15 21.84
N GLN A 44 10.55 -30.88 20.77
CA GLN A 44 9.72 -31.90 20.13
C GLN A 44 10.55 -32.99 19.43
N GLU A 45 11.72 -32.67 18.90
CA GLU A 45 12.64 -33.65 18.29
C GLU A 45 13.24 -34.56 19.37
N GLU A 46 13.81 -33.99 20.43
CA GLU A 46 14.36 -34.74 21.57
C GLU A 46 13.29 -35.62 22.25
N GLN A 47 12.08 -35.09 22.44
CA GLN A 47 10.98 -35.86 23.03
C GLN A 47 10.57 -37.05 22.15
N LYS A 48 10.58 -36.91 20.82
CA LYS A 48 10.30 -38.03 19.91
C LYS A 48 11.35 -39.12 20.00
N ASP A 49 12.61 -38.77 20.24
CA ASP A 49 13.69 -39.74 20.35
C ASP A 49 13.60 -40.51 21.68
N VAL A 50 13.23 -39.84 22.77
CA VAL A 50 12.81 -40.49 24.03
C VAL A 50 11.63 -41.44 23.79
N ASP A 51 10.54 -40.96 23.17
CA ASP A 51 9.32 -41.75 22.94
C ASP A 51 9.59 -43.00 22.07
N LYS A 52 10.48 -42.90 21.07
CA LYS A 52 10.91 -44.04 20.24
C LYS A 52 11.67 -45.08 21.07
N LEU A 53 12.56 -44.66 21.96
CA LEU A 53 13.35 -45.57 22.79
C LEU A 53 12.50 -46.26 23.87
N GLU A 54 11.49 -45.55 24.40
CA GLU A 54 10.50 -46.08 25.34
C GLU A 54 9.46 -47.00 24.69
N GLY A 55 9.01 -46.69 23.46
CA GLY A 55 7.98 -47.42 22.73
C GLY A 55 8.41 -48.76 22.11
N ILE A 56 9.71 -49.00 21.95
CA ILE A 56 10.24 -50.32 21.55
C ILE A 56 10.09 -51.29 22.73
N SER A 57 9.04 -52.11 22.70
CA SER A 57 8.69 -53.15 23.67
C SER A 57 9.93 -53.87 24.24
N LEU A 58 10.12 -53.71 25.55
CA LEU A 58 11.20 -54.30 26.34
C LEU A 58 11.20 -55.85 26.33
N ALA A 59 10.18 -56.49 25.76
CA ALA A 59 10.07 -57.95 25.72
C ALA A 59 10.84 -58.60 24.55
N GLY A 60 11.23 -57.85 23.51
CA GLY A 60 11.78 -58.43 22.28
C GLY A 60 13.32 -58.44 22.13
N ILE A 61 14.05 -57.69 22.96
CA ILE A 61 15.49 -57.40 22.75
C ILE A 61 16.34 -57.74 23.99
N PHE A 62 16.01 -58.82 24.71
CA PHE A 62 16.81 -59.16 25.90
C PHE A 62 18.13 -59.84 25.52
N SER A 63 19.24 -59.29 26.03
CA SER A 63 20.31 -59.98 26.80
C SER A 63 21.74 -59.48 26.53
N ALA A 64 22.01 -58.78 25.42
CA ALA A 64 23.37 -58.28 25.10
C ALA A 64 23.47 -56.75 24.91
N LEU A 65 22.32 -56.06 24.79
CA LEU A 65 22.20 -54.63 24.48
C LEU A 65 21.53 -53.79 25.58
N SER A 66 21.06 -54.43 26.66
CA SER A 66 20.24 -53.78 27.71
C SER A 66 20.97 -52.59 28.36
N GLY A 67 22.23 -52.74 28.76
CA GLY A 67 22.99 -51.65 29.38
C GLY A 67 23.25 -50.45 28.46
N ARG A 68 23.48 -50.70 27.16
CA ARG A 68 23.69 -49.63 26.17
C ARG A 68 22.40 -48.87 25.84
N LYS A 69 21.27 -49.56 25.77
CA LYS A 69 19.95 -48.93 25.54
C LYS A 69 19.53 -48.09 26.75
N GLU A 70 19.82 -48.56 27.95
CA GLU A 70 19.48 -47.87 29.21
C GLU A 70 20.31 -46.60 29.39
N GLU A 71 21.63 -46.66 29.13
CA GLU A 71 22.52 -45.50 29.09
C GLU A 71 22.11 -44.49 28.00
N GLN A 72 21.72 -44.97 26.81
CA GLN A 72 21.26 -44.10 25.73
C GLN A 72 19.90 -43.44 26.05
N LEU A 73 18.94 -44.18 26.63
CA LEU A 73 17.67 -43.61 27.07
C LEU A 73 17.86 -42.54 28.17
N GLU A 74 18.79 -42.76 29.09
CA GLU A 74 19.10 -41.78 30.14
C GLU A 74 19.69 -40.50 29.56
N LYS A 75 20.58 -40.62 28.56
CA LYS A 75 21.14 -39.48 27.83
C LYS A 75 20.07 -38.68 27.08
N GLU A 76 19.21 -39.35 26.33
CA GLU A 76 18.15 -38.70 25.53
C GLU A 76 17.10 -38.04 26.43
N ARG A 77 16.82 -38.62 27.60
CA ARG A 77 15.99 -37.97 28.62
C ARG A 77 16.62 -36.70 29.19
N GLN A 78 17.94 -36.69 29.39
CA GLN A 78 18.66 -35.47 29.81
C GLN A 78 18.58 -34.40 28.71
N GLU A 79 18.85 -34.76 27.46
CA GLU A 79 18.78 -33.84 26.31
C GLU A 79 17.35 -33.26 26.13
N ALA A 80 16.31 -34.09 26.28
CA ALA A 80 14.92 -33.63 26.28
C ALA A 80 14.57 -32.70 27.45
N GLN A 81 15.10 -32.96 28.66
CA GLN A 81 14.90 -32.09 29.82
C GLN A 81 15.59 -30.74 29.64
N GLU A 82 16.82 -30.73 29.13
CA GLU A 82 17.54 -29.49 28.81
C GLU A 82 16.80 -28.67 27.75
N ALA A 83 16.30 -29.32 26.68
CA ALA A 83 15.51 -28.66 25.65
C ALA A 83 14.18 -28.12 26.21
N LEU A 84 13.53 -28.82 27.14
CA LEU A 84 12.33 -28.33 27.82
C LEU A 84 12.61 -27.07 28.65
N LEU A 85 13.70 -27.05 29.43
CA LEU A 85 14.10 -25.88 30.21
C LEU A 85 14.40 -24.67 29.31
N GLN A 86 15.07 -24.89 28.18
CA GLN A 86 15.33 -23.84 27.19
C GLN A 86 14.03 -23.30 26.58
N LYS A 87 13.09 -24.18 26.23
CA LYS A 87 11.77 -23.79 25.73
C LYS A 87 10.98 -23.00 26.76
N GLU A 88 10.94 -23.44 28.02
CA GLU A 88 10.26 -22.72 29.10
C GLU A 88 10.87 -21.34 29.36
N ALA A 89 12.20 -21.24 29.31
CA ALA A 89 12.90 -19.96 29.42
C ALA A 89 12.54 -19.01 28.26
N ALA A 90 12.51 -19.52 27.02
CA ALA A 90 12.10 -18.76 25.84
C ALA A 90 10.62 -18.33 25.91
N ASP A 91 9.72 -19.21 26.37
CA ASP A 91 8.30 -18.92 26.53
C ASP A 91 8.06 -17.84 27.59
N SER A 92 8.71 -17.95 28.75
CA SER A 92 8.66 -16.93 29.80
C SER A 92 9.19 -15.57 29.31
N ALA A 93 10.29 -15.55 28.54
CA ALA A 93 10.81 -14.32 27.95
C ALA A 93 9.81 -13.70 26.95
N PHE A 94 9.21 -14.53 26.09
CA PHE A 94 8.20 -14.10 25.12
C PHE A 94 6.94 -13.54 25.80
N GLN A 95 6.42 -14.23 26.84
CA GLN A 95 5.25 -13.77 27.60
C GLN A 95 5.47 -12.44 28.31
N LYS A 96 6.66 -12.23 28.89
CA LYS A 96 7.02 -10.95 29.51
C LYS A 96 7.01 -9.82 28.48
N LEU A 97 7.57 -10.05 27.30
CA LEU A 97 7.57 -9.06 26.23
C LEU A 97 6.14 -8.75 25.74
N GLU A 98 5.30 -9.78 25.57
CA GLU A 98 3.89 -9.58 25.20
C GLU A 98 3.13 -8.75 26.27
N GLU A 99 3.44 -8.94 27.55
CA GLU A 99 2.87 -8.12 28.62
C GLU A 99 3.33 -6.66 28.55
N GLU A 100 4.61 -6.42 28.22
CA GLU A 100 5.13 -5.07 27.98
C GLU A 100 4.48 -4.39 26.77
N ILE A 101 4.30 -5.13 25.67
CA ILE A 101 3.57 -4.67 24.48
C ILE A 101 2.15 -4.28 24.85
N ARG A 102 1.45 -5.11 25.64
CA ARG A 102 0.08 -4.82 26.08
C ARG A 102 0.03 -3.54 26.91
N LYS A 103 0.91 -3.40 27.92
CA LYS A 103 0.99 -2.20 28.77
C LYS A 103 1.26 -0.94 27.94
N ASN A 104 2.16 -1.02 26.96
CA ASN A 104 2.49 0.08 26.06
C ASN A 104 1.29 0.47 25.18
N ARG A 105 0.56 -0.51 24.64
CA ARG A 105 -0.68 -0.28 23.88
C ARG A 105 -1.79 0.35 24.74
N ASP A 106 -1.94 -0.09 25.99
CA ASP A 106 -2.91 0.49 26.92
C ASP A 106 -2.56 1.96 27.27
N GLU A 107 -1.28 2.30 27.36
CA GLU A 107 -0.84 3.71 27.47
C GLU A 107 -1.13 4.52 26.21
N LEU A 108 -0.86 3.98 25.03
CA LEU A 108 -1.20 4.63 23.76
C LEU A 108 -2.70 4.89 23.64
N PHE A 109 -3.53 3.92 24.03
CA PHE A 109 -4.99 4.07 24.03
C PHE A 109 -5.45 5.18 24.96
N ARG A 110 -4.84 5.33 26.15
CA ARG A 110 -5.14 6.43 27.08
C ARG A 110 -4.79 7.81 26.54
N LEU A 111 -3.80 7.89 25.64
CA LEU A 111 -3.38 9.13 24.98
C LEU A 111 -4.12 9.38 23.65
N GLN A 112 -5.12 8.57 23.32
CA GLN A 112 -5.87 8.75 22.08
C GLN A 112 -6.51 10.14 22.01
N GLY A 113 -6.30 10.83 20.88
CA GLY A 113 -6.83 12.16 20.63
C GLY A 113 -6.13 13.29 21.38
N CYS A 114 -5.01 13.05 22.07
CA CYS A 114 -4.21 14.12 22.68
C CYS A 114 -3.69 15.11 21.63
N GLU A 115 -3.34 14.65 20.43
CA GLU A 115 -2.89 15.47 19.31
C GLU A 115 -3.99 16.43 18.83
N ILE A 116 -5.23 15.95 18.69
CA ILE A 116 -6.37 16.79 18.29
C ILE A 116 -6.64 17.86 19.34
N LYS A 117 -6.62 17.48 20.63
CA LYS A 117 -6.79 18.43 21.74
C LYS A 117 -5.66 19.45 21.78
N TYR A 118 -4.43 19.01 21.55
CA TYR A 118 -3.25 19.88 21.53
C TYR A 118 -3.35 20.90 20.38
N GLN A 119 -3.65 20.43 19.17
CA GLN A 119 -3.81 21.28 18.01
C GLN A 119 -4.89 22.35 18.24
N LYS A 120 -6.05 21.96 18.75
CA LYS A 120 -7.13 22.90 19.06
C LYS A 120 -6.71 23.95 20.10
N ALA A 121 -5.98 23.53 21.13
CA ALA A 121 -5.49 24.46 22.16
C ALA A 121 -4.47 25.47 21.58
N LEU A 122 -3.65 25.07 20.62
CA LEU A 122 -2.74 25.98 19.92
C LEU A 122 -3.49 26.98 19.02
N GLU A 123 -4.55 26.54 18.35
CA GLU A 123 -5.40 27.41 17.53
C GLU A 123 -6.13 28.47 18.37
N GLU A 124 -6.67 28.06 19.52
CA GLU A 124 -7.29 28.97 20.50
C GLU A 124 -6.25 29.98 21.02
N ARG A 125 -5.03 29.53 21.34
CA ARG A 125 -3.92 30.41 21.75
C ARG A 125 -3.53 31.39 20.65
N ALA A 126 -3.45 30.93 19.39
CA ALA A 126 -3.10 31.79 18.27
C ALA A 126 -4.15 32.90 18.08
N ALA A 127 -5.44 32.57 18.15
CA ALA A 127 -6.52 33.54 18.05
C ALA A 127 -6.45 34.61 19.17
N GLU A 128 -6.08 34.22 20.39
CA GLU A 128 -5.88 35.16 21.50
C GLU A 128 -4.73 36.13 21.25
N LEU A 129 -3.58 35.64 20.78
CA LEU A 129 -2.39 36.46 20.49
C LEU A 129 -2.64 37.40 19.30
N GLU A 130 -3.33 36.92 18.25
CA GLU A 130 -3.73 37.74 17.10
C GLU A 130 -4.72 38.85 17.51
N ALA A 131 -5.65 38.57 18.43
CA ALA A 131 -6.53 39.60 18.99
C ALA A 131 -5.76 40.67 19.79
N MET A 132 -4.57 40.34 20.30
CA MET A 132 -3.64 41.27 20.94
C MET A 132 -2.70 41.96 19.94
N GLY A 133 -2.83 41.69 18.64
CA GLY A 133 -2.03 42.29 17.57
C GLY A 133 -0.68 41.62 17.34
N GLN A 134 -0.43 40.44 17.91
CA GLN A 134 0.77 39.66 17.62
C GLN A 134 0.57 38.80 16.36
N ASP A 135 1.58 38.73 15.51
CA ASP A 135 1.60 37.82 14.38
C ASP A 135 2.04 36.42 14.84
N THR A 136 1.16 35.44 14.68
CA THR A 136 1.39 34.04 15.05
C THR A 136 1.76 33.17 13.86
N GLY A 137 1.75 33.74 12.64
CA GLY A 137 1.89 32.98 11.39
C GLY A 137 0.71 32.04 11.08
N PHE A 138 -0.32 31.96 11.93
CA PHE A 138 -1.43 31.01 11.78
C PHE A 138 -2.24 31.24 10.50
N LEU A 139 -2.53 32.50 10.17
CA LEU A 139 -3.22 32.83 8.92
C LEU A 139 -2.40 32.42 7.67
N GLN A 140 -1.08 32.56 7.71
CA GLN A 140 -0.20 32.15 6.60
C GLN A 140 -0.17 30.63 6.48
N LEU A 141 -0.04 29.91 7.60
CA LEU A 141 -0.17 28.45 7.65
C LEU A 141 -1.48 27.97 7.02
N GLN A 142 -2.62 28.57 7.43
CA GLN A 142 -3.93 28.20 6.90
C GLN A 142 -4.03 28.41 5.39
N LYS A 143 -3.47 29.51 4.87
CA LYS A 143 -3.44 29.77 3.43
C LYS A 143 -2.62 28.72 2.67
N GLU A 144 -1.44 28.37 3.18
CA GLU A 144 -0.57 27.38 2.52
C GLU A 144 -1.15 25.97 2.57
N ILE A 145 -1.71 25.55 3.71
CA ILE A 145 -2.42 24.28 3.83
C ILE A 145 -3.64 24.27 2.89
N GLY A 146 -4.43 25.34 2.87
CA GLY A 146 -5.60 25.45 2.00
C GLY A 146 -5.25 25.38 0.52
N ALA A 147 -4.12 25.98 0.10
CA ALA A 147 -3.63 25.84 -1.27
C ALA A 147 -3.24 24.39 -1.61
N LEU A 148 -2.56 23.69 -0.69
CA LEU A 148 -2.20 22.28 -0.87
C LEU A 148 -3.44 21.35 -0.85
N GLU A 149 -4.49 21.71 -0.11
CA GLU A 149 -5.77 20.97 -0.11
C GLU A 149 -6.56 21.19 -1.40
N ALA A 150 -6.51 22.39 -1.98
CA ALA A 150 -7.08 22.67 -3.29
C ALA A 150 -6.33 21.88 -4.39
N GLU A 151 -5.00 21.87 -4.38
CA GLU A 151 -4.18 21.08 -5.30
C GLU A 151 -4.46 19.57 -5.12
N ASP A 152 -4.56 19.06 -3.89
CA ASP A 152 -4.91 17.64 -3.63
C ASP A 152 -6.28 17.25 -4.22
N LYS A 153 -7.22 18.19 -4.31
CA LYS A 153 -8.53 17.99 -4.93
C LYS A 153 -8.40 17.86 -6.45
N GLU A 154 -7.68 18.79 -7.10
CA GLU A 154 -7.41 18.75 -8.54
C GLU A 154 -6.63 17.47 -8.93
N LEU A 155 -5.61 17.11 -8.15
CA LEU A 155 -4.85 15.87 -8.32
C LEU A 155 -5.76 14.62 -8.21
N GLN A 156 -6.72 14.63 -7.29
CA GLN A 156 -7.67 13.52 -7.16
C GLN A 156 -8.64 13.45 -8.35
N GLU A 157 -9.15 14.58 -8.82
CA GLU A 157 -10.02 14.66 -10.00
C GLU A 157 -9.31 14.11 -11.25
N ALA A 158 -8.02 14.44 -11.41
CA ALA A 158 -7.18 13.87 -12.47
C ALA A 158 -6.96 12.35 -12.32
N LEU A 159 -6.68 11.85 -11.11
CA LEU A 159 -6.56 10.40 -10.86
C LEU A 159 -7.86 9.65 -11.16
N ASP A 160 -9.00 10.21 -10.78
CA ASP A 160 -10.30 9.61 -11.04
C ASP A 160 -10.58 9.55 -12.55
N ALA A 161 -10.28 10.63 -13.28
CA ALA A 161 -10.39 10.64 -14.74
C ALA A 161 -9.41 9.66 -15.42
N GLY A 162 -8.16 9.58 -14.95
CA GLY A 162 -7.17 8.61 -15.45
C GLY A 162 -7.60 7.16 -15.23
N ARG A 163 -8.23 6.88 -14.07
CA ARG A 163 -8.82 5.57 -13.76
C ARG A 163 -9.99 5.22 -14.67
N ASP A 164 -10.88 6.19 -14.94
CA ASP A 164 -11.99 6.00 -15.88
C ASP A 164 -11.47 5.60 -17.26
N VAL A 165 -10.42 6.29 -17.75
CA VAL A 165 -9.76 5.95 -19.02
C VAL A 165 -9.17 4.54 -18.98
N HIS A 166 -8.41 4.20 -17.93
CA HIS A 166 -7.76 2.90 -17.79
C HIS A 166 -8.77 1.74 -17.90
N VAL A 167 -9.89 1.84 -17.18
CA VAL A 167 -10.98 0.86 -17.24
C VAL A 167 -11.53 0.70 -18.66
N GLN A 168 -11.71 1.79 -19.41
CA GLN A 168 -12.22 1.71 -20.79
C GLN A 168 -11.18 1.18 -21.77
N VAL A 169 -9.91 1.54 -21.62
CA VAL A 169 -8.81 0.97 -22.41
C VAL A 169 -8.73 -0.54 -22.19
N GLU A 170 -8.84 -1.02 -20.95
CA GLU A 170 -8.87 -2.45 -20.65
C GLU A 170 -10.07 -3.17 -21.33
N ASN A 171 -11.26 -2.55 -21.30
CA ASN A 171 -12.44 -3.08 -21.97
C ASN A 171 -12.26 -3.15 -23.49
N ALA A 172 -11.67 -2.12 -24.10
CA ALA A 172 -11.39 -2.08 -25.53
C ALA A 172 -10.32 -3.10 -25.94
N LEU A 173 -9.26 -3.25 -25.15
CA LEU A 173 -8.24 -4.28 -25.33
C LEU A 173 -8.87 -5.67 -25.32
N ARG A 174 -9.74 -5.99 -24.35
CA ARG A 174 -10.46 -7.28 -24.29
C ARG A 174 -11.37 -7.49 -25.51
N ALA A 175 -12.08 -6.45 -25.96
CA ALA A 175 -12.93 -6.53 -27.14
C ALA A 175 -12.11 -6.79 -28.42
N LEU A 176 -10.97 -6.12 -28.57
CA LEU A 176 -10.11 -6.24 -29.75
C LEU A 176 -9.28 -7.53 -29.77
N ASP A 177 -8.81 -8.00 -28.63
CA ASP A 177 -8.15 -9.31 -28.49
C ASP A 177 -9.12 -10.45 -28.83
N SER A 178 -10.39 -10.29 -28.42
CA SER A 178 -11.44 -11.23 -28.83
C SER A 178 -11.67 -11.21 -30.35
N ALA A 179 -11.59 -10.03 -30.99
CA ALA A 179 -11.78 -9.85 -32.43
C ALA A 179 -10.59 -10.36 -33.27
N GLU A 180 -9.35 -10.20 -32.78
CA GLU A 180 -8.13 -10.74 -33.41
C GLU A 180 -8.20 -12.27 -33.55
N ASN A 181 -8.69 -12.95 -32.52
CA ASN A 181 -8.86 -14.41 -32.49
C ASN A 181 -9.92 -14.94 -33.49
N TRP A 182 -10.83 -14.10 -33.99
CA TRP A 182 -11.77 -14.47 -35.06
C TRP A 182 -11.17 -14.34 -36.47
N GLY A 183 -10.14 -13.51 -36.67
CA GLY A 183 -9.44 -13.36 -37.95
C GLY A 183 -8.73 -14.65 -38.40
N VAL A 184 -8.29 -15.48 -37.45
CA VAL A 184 -7.68 -16.79 -37.71
C VAL A 184 -8.72 -17.84 -38.13
N VAL A 185 -9.96 -17.71 -37.67
CA VAL A 185 -11.08 -18.63 -38.00
C VAL A 185 -11.56 -18.42 -39.45
N ASP A 186 -11.42 -17.22 -40.00
CA ASP A 186 -11.84 -16.86 -41.37
C ASP A 186 -10.97 -17.54 -42.46
N MET A 187 -9.74 -17.97 -42.13
CA MET A 187 -8.90 -18.75 -43.07
C MET A 187 -9.36 -20.22 -43.23
N MET A 188 -10.31 -20.71 -42.41
CA MET A 188 -10.64 -22.14 -42.34
C MET A 188 -12.04 -22.53 -42.85
N GLY A 189 -12.90 -21.58 -43.27
CA GLY A 189 -14.18 -21.96 -43.88
C GLY A 189 -15.21 -20.84 -43.89
N GLY A 190 -15.33 -20.16 -45.04
CA GLY A 190 -16.23 -19.03 -45.24
C GLY A 190 -17.71 -19.37 -45.14
N GLY A 191 -18.50 -18.36 -44.72
CA GLY A 191 -19.95 -18.38 -44.81
C GLY A 191 -20.57 -17.14 -44.16
N MET A 192 -21.55 -16.54 -44.84
CA MET A 192 -22.35 -15.33 -44.56
C MET A 192 -22.74 -15.03 -43.08
N MET A 193 -22.62 -16.00 -42.17
CA MET A 193 -22.81 -15.87 -40.71
C MET A 193 -21.65 -15.12 -40.01
N THR A 194 -20.42 -15.19 -40.52
CA THR A 194 -19.26 -14.51 -39.91
C THR A 194 -19.33 -12.98 -40.05
N THR A 195 -19.99 -12.47 -41.09
CA THR A 195 -20.06 -11.03 -41.40
C THR A 195 -20.90 -10.24 -40.39
N MET A 196 -22.02 -10.79 -39.88
CA MET A 196 -22.88 -10.08 -38.92
C MET A 196 -22.27 -10.01 -37.52
N MET A 197 -21.68 -11.11 -37.04
CA MET A 197 -20.97 -11.13 -35.75
C MET A 197 -19.73 -10.23 -35.77
N LYS A 198 -18.99 -10.21 -36.89
CA LYS A 198 -17.87 -9.28 -37.10
C LYS A 198 -18.34 -7.82 -37.03
N ARG A 199 -19.48 -7.49 -37.65
CA ARG A 199 -20.02 -6.12 -37.65
C ARG A 199 -20.45 -5.66 -36.27
N ASP A 200 -21.07 -6.53 -35.46
CA ASP A 200 -21.48 -6.19 -34.09
C ASP A 200 -20.28 -5.93 -33.17
N ARG A 201 -19.26 -6.80 -33.22
CA ARG A 201 -18.02 -6.60 -32.46
C ARG A 201 -17.24 -5.37 -32.92
N MET A 202 -17.25 -5.09 -34.23
CA MET A 202 -16.65 -3.88 -34.76
C MET A 202 -17.35 -2.62 -34.27
N ASN A 203 -18.68 -2.64 -34.21
CA ASN A 203 -19.45 -1.55 -33.63
C ASN A 203 -19.15 -1.39 -32.13
N GLN A 204 -19.03 -2.49 -31.38
CA GLN A 204 -18.66 -2.44 -29.95
C GLN A 204 -17.29 -1.79 -29.75
N ALA A 205 -16.31 -2.16 -30.57
CA ALA A 205 -14.97 -1.58 -30.49
C ALA A 205 -14.96 -0.11 -30.94
N LYS A 206 -15.77 0.29 -31.95
CA LYS A 206 -15.98 1.70 -32.31
C LYS A 206 -16.58 2.51 -31.16
N CYS A 207 -17.62 2.00 -30.50
CA CYS A 207 -18.20 2.66 -29.34
C CYS A 207 -17.19 2.78 -28.18
N ALA A 208 -16.40 1.74 -27.91
CA ALA A 208 -15.37 1.77 -26.88
C ALA A 208 -14.29 2.82 -27.19
N MET A 209 -13.88 2.95 -28.44
CA MET A 209 -12.90 3.95 -28.85
C MET A 209 -13.43 5.38 -28.72
N THR A 210 -14.67 5.64 -29.11
CA THR A 210 -15.30 6.97 -28.89
C THR A 210 -15.37 7.33 -27.41
N GLU A 211 -15.66 6.35 -26.55
CA GLU A 211 -15.68 6.57 -25.10
C GLU A 211 -14.27 6.87 -24.55
N ILE A 212 -13.27 6.10 -24.99
CA ILE A 212 -11.87 6.35 -24.62
C ILE A 212 -11.44 7.76 -25.05
N GLU A 213 -11.77 8.20 -26.26
CA GLU A 213 -11.47 9.55 -26.73
C GLU A 213 -12.07 10.62 -25.82
N TYR A 214 -13.35 10.47 -25.46
CA TYR A 214 -14.03 11.39 -24.55
C TYR A 214 -13.34 11.44 -23.17
N LEU A 215 -13.06 10.28 -22.57
CA LEU A 215 -12.42 10.20 -21.26
C LEU A 215 -11.00 10.73 -21.27
N LEU A 216 -10.25 10.54 -22.36
CA LEU A 216 -8.91 11.10 -22.53
C LEU A 216 -8.93 12.62 -22.63
N ARG A 217 -9.92 13.20 -23.32
CA ARG A 217 -10.13 14.66 -23.34
C ARG A 217 -10.43 15.19 -21.95
N LYS A 218 -11.27 14.48 -21.20
CA LYS A 218 -11.58 14.81 -19.80
C LYS A 218 -10.32 14.74 -18.95
N PHE A 219 -9.60 13.62 -18.97
CA PHE A 219 -8.36 13.44 -18.22
C PHE A 219 -7.32 14.53 -18.54
N ARG A 220 -7.16 14.88 -19.82
CA ARG A 220 -6.30 16.00 -20.23
C ARG A 220 -6.75 17.36 -19.67
N ALA A 221 -8.06 17.60 -19.61
CA ALA A 221 -8.59 18.82 -19.02
C ALA A 221 -8.26 18.88 -17.52
N GLU A 222 -8.53 17.80 -16.77
CA GLU A 222 -8.19 17.72 -15.34
C GLU A 222 -6.68 17.89 -15.10
N LEU A 223 -5.83 17.31 -15.96
CA LEU A 223 -4.37 17.50 -15.90
C LEU A 223 -3.95 18.95 -16.13
N SER A 224 -4.67 19.68 -16.98
CA SER A 224 -4.35 21.07 -17.32
C SER A 224 -4.76 22.04 -16.21
N ASP A 225 -5.71 21.65 -15.37
CA ASP A 225 -6.17 22.44 -14.23
C ASP A 225 -5.20 22.36 -13.04
N ILE A 226 -4.31 21.36 -13.00
CA ILE A 226 -3.26 21.24 -11.98
C ILE A 226 -2.22 22.37 -12.13
N ALA A 227 -2.00 23.13 -11.06
CA ALA A 227 -0.94 24.13 -11.01
C ALA A 227 0.46 23.50 -11.24
N GLY A 228 1.15 23.92 -12.31
CA GLY A 228 2.44 23.33 -12.68
C GLY A 228 2.32 21.98 -13.39
N ALA A 229 1.27 21.81 -14.21
CA ALA A 229 0.95 20.62 -15.01
C ALA A 229 2.16 19.92 -15.69
N ASP A 230 3.19 20.66 -16.11
CA ASP A 230 4.42 20.11 -16.68
C ASP A 230 5.18 19.17 -15.72
N THR A 231 5.02 19.37 -14.40
CA THR A 231 5.71 18.56 -13.37
C THR A 231 5.05 17.21 -13.09
N VAL A 232 3.79 17.03 -13.52
CA VAL A 232 3.06 15.75 -13.46
C VAL A 232 2.99 15.06 -14.83
N GLY A 233 3.76 15.54 -15.81
CA GLY A 233 3.86 14.94 -17.13
C GLY A 233 2.75 15.33 -18.12
N ALA A 234 2.01 16.42 -17.86
CA ALA A 234 1.00 16.92 -18.79
C ALA A 234 1.60 17.36 -20.15
N ASP A 235 2.86 17.80 -20.14
CA ASP A 235 3.65 18.15 -21.32
C ASP A 235 4.01 16.93 -22.18
N LYS A 236 4.34 15.80 -21.54
CA LYS A 236 4.57 14.49 -22.17
C LYS A 236 3.29 13.91 -22.74
N PHE A 237 2.20 13.95 -21.95
CA PHE A 237 0.87 13.53 -22.38
C PHE A 237 0.35 14.37 -23.57
N GLY A 238 0.72 15.66 -23.63
CA GLY A 238 0.44 16.52 -24.78
C GLY A 238 1.17 16.12 -26.07
N THR A 239 2.37 15.56 -25.96
CA THR A 239 3.13 15.02 -27.10
C THR A 239 2.57 13.66 -27.54
N GLU A 240 2.13 12.84 -26.58
CA GLU A 240 1.43 11.57 -26.79
C GLU A 240 0.00 11.72 -27.33
N TRP A 241 -0.63 12.89 -27.21
CA TRP A 241 -1.91 13.23 -27.85
C TRP A 241 -1.88 13.01 -29.37
N SER A 242 -0.73 13.27 -30.01
CA SER A 242 -0.58 12.99 -31.45
C SER A 242 -0.74 11.50 -31.77
N MET A 243 -0.44 10.60 -30.83
CA MET A 243 -0.68 9.15 -31.00
C MET A 243 -2.15 8.77 -30.86
N MET A 244 -2.94 9.57 -30.14
CA MET A 244 -4.40 9.39 -30.12
C MET A 244 -5.00 9.68 -31.49
N ASP A 245 -4.54 10.72 -32.17
CA ASP A 245 -5.00 11.02 -33.53
C ASP A 245 -4.69 9.84 -34.47
N TYR A 246 -3.49 9.22 -34.39
CA TYR A 246 -3.17 8.00 -35.15
C TYR A 246 -3.99 6.77 -34.74
N LEU A 247 -4.23 6.58 -33.45
CA LEU A 247 -5.08 5.52 -32.89
C LEU A 247 -6.51 5.62 -33.42
N PHE A 248 -7.09 6.81 -33.36
CA PHE A 248 -8.48 7.04 -33.75
C PHE A 248 -8.64 7.13 -35.27
N ASP A 249 -7.69 7.73 -36.01
CA ASP A 249 -7.74 7.78 -37.48
C ASP A 249 -7.61 6.39 -38.11
N GLY A 250 -6.76 5.51 -37.58
CA GLY A 250 -6.62 4.13 -38.07
C GLY A 250 -7.83 3.25 -37.71
N PHE A 251 -8.44 3.49 -36.54
CA PHE A 251 -9.56 2.68 -36.05
C PHE A 251 -10.92 3.05 -36.67
N LEU A 252 -11.12 4.32 -37.04
CA LEU A 252 -12.41 4.82 -37.52
C LEU A 252 -12.68 4.58 -39.01
N ILE A 253 -11.69 4.13 -39.79
CA ILE A 253 -11.86 3.79 -41.21
C ILE A 253 -12.75 2.54 -41.35
N ASP A 254 -13.72 2.57 -42.28
CA ASP A 254 -14.80 1.59 -42.43
C ASP A 254 -14.39 0.15 -42.82
N TYR A 255 -13.08 -0.16 -42.88
CA TYR A 255 -12.58 -1.48 -43.22
C TYR A 255 -11.41 -1.90 -42.32
N LEU A 256 -11.72 -2.33 -41.09
CA LEU A 256 -10.72 -2.85 -40.16
C LEU A 256 -10.07 -4.14 -40.68
N VAL A 257 -8.81 -4.01 -41.12
CA VAL A 257 -7.93 -5.12 -41.56
C VAL A 257 -7.16 -5.67 -40.35
N GLN A 258 -6.72 -6.94 -40.42
CA GLN A 258 -5.93 -7.59 -39.35
C GLN A 258 -4.73 -6.74 -38.88
N GLN A 259 -4.01 -6.08 -39.81
CA GLN A 259 -2.88 -5.21 -39.48
C GLN A 259 -3.30 -4.01 -38.61
N GLU A 260 -4.43 -3.39 -38.91
CA GLU A 260 -4.96 -2.24 -38.16
C GLU A 260 -5.41 -2.64 -36.73
N ILE A 261 -5.93 -3.86 -36.55
CA ILE A 261 -6.28 -4.40 -35.22
C ILE A 261 -5.02 -4.59 -34.37
N THR A 262 -3.97 -5.22 -34.91
CA THR A 262 -2.71 -5.43 -34.19
C THR A 262 -2.02 -4.10 -33.83
N GLU A 263 -2.03 -3.12 -34.75
CA GLU A 263 -1.51 -1.78 -34.48
C GLU A 263 -2.31 -1.06 -33.40
N SER A 264 -3.65 -1.15 -33.44
CA SER A 264 -4.53 -0.57 -32.42
C SER A 264 -4.31 -1.17 -31.04
N LEU A 265 -4.14 -2.50 -30.94
CA LEU A 265 -3.79 -3.20 -29.70
C LEU A 265 -2.45 -2.72 -29.14
N SER A 266 -1.42 -2.60 -29.99
CA SER A 266 -0.10 -2.10 -29.59
C SER A 266 -0.18 -0.66 -29.07
N ASN A 267 -0.89 0.21 -29.78
CA ASN A 267 -1.01 1.61 -29.42
C ASN A 267 -1.87 1.82 -28.14
N MET A 268 -2.93 1.05 -27.93
CA MET A 268 -3.70 1.09 -26.67
C MET A 268 -2.87 0.62 -25.47
N ARG A 269 -2.06 -0.43 -25.62
CA ARG A 269 -1.15 -0.87 -24.54
C ARG A 269 -0.09 0.18 -24.22
N ARG A 270 0.34 0.96 -25.22
CA ARG A 270 1.23 2.10 -24.99
C ARG A 270 0.51 3.21 -24.24
N LEU A 271 -0.70 3.58 -24.68
CA LEU A 271 -1.53 4.57 -24.01
C LEU A 271 -1.81 4.21 -22.54
N GLU A 272 -2.14 2.94 -22.27
CA GLU A 272 -2.34 2.42 -20.91
C GLU A 272 -1.13 2.70 -20.02
N LYS A 273 0.09 2.40 -20.51
CA LYS A 273 1.34 2.67 -19.78
C LYS A 273 1.60 4.16 -19.54
N GLU A 274 1.31 5.01 -20.51
CA GLU A 274 1.48 6.47 -20.31
C GLU A 274 0.51 6.99 -19.25
N ILE A 275 -0.75 6.54 -19.26
CA ILE A 275 -1.74 6.88 -18.23
C ILE A 275 -1.26 6.39 -16.86
N GLU A 276 -0.74 5.17 -16.76
CA GLU A 276 -0.18 4.63 -15.52
C GLU A 276 0.97 5.51 -15.01
N HIS A 277 1.92 5.89 -15.87
CA HIS A 277 3.04 6.76 -15.49
C HIS A 277 2.61 8.16 -15.03
N VAL A 278 1.62 8.76 -15.69
CA VAL A 278 1.06 10.05 -15.26
C VAL A 278 0.34 9.88 -13.91
N CYS A 279 -0.46 8.84 -13.74
CA CYS A 279 -1.13 8.55 -12.46
C CYS A 279 -0.14 8.33 -11.32
N GLU A 280 0.96 7.60 -11.56
CA GLU A 280 2.05 7.42 -10.60
C GLU A 280 2.68 8.75 -10.19
N SER A 281 2.91 9.65 -11.16
CA SER A 281 3.48 10.97 -10.91
C SER A 281 2.55 11.86 -10.08
N ILE A 282 1.25 11.84 -10.38
CA ILE A 282 0.22 12.55 -9.59
C ILE A 282 0.17 12.00 -8.16
N GLN A 283 0.23 10.68 -8.00
CA GLN A 283 0.21 10.04 -6.69
C GLN A 283 1.44 10.44 -5.85
N GLN A 284 2.64 10.48 -6.46
CA GLN A 284 3.84 10.98 -5.81
C GLN A 284 3.69 12.44 -5.39
N ARG A 285 3.14 13.29 -6.25
CA ARG A 285 2.90 14.71 -5.92
C ARG A 285 1.96 14.88 -4.73
N LYS A 286 0.90 14.08 -4.67
CA LYS A 286 -0.03 14.06 -3.54
C LYS A 286 0.65 13.63 -2.24
N GLU A 287 1.57 12.65 -2.28
CA GLU A 287 2.38 12.28 -1.12
C GLU A 287 3.34 13.39 -0.67
N GLU A 288 3.92 14.14 -1.61
CA GLU A 288 4.73 15.33 -1.31
C GLU A 288 3.90 16.41 -0.62
N ASN A 289 2.68 16.68 -1.10
CA ASN A 289 1.76 17.64 -0.49
C ASN A 289 1.39 17.25 0.93
N GLN A 290 1.16 15.97 1.20
CA GLN A 290 0.92 15.48 2.57
C GLN A 290 2.13 15.69 3.48
N LYS A 291 3.34 15.37 3.01
CA LYS A 291 4.58 15.61 3.77
C LYS A 291 4.77 17.10 4.06
N LYS A 292 4.51 17.97 3.07
CA LYS A 292 4.64 19.42 3.22
C LYS A 292 3.62 19.99 4.20
N LYS A 293 2.36 19.53 4.16
CA LYS A 293 1.34 19.92 5.15
C LYS A 293 1.75 19.55 6.57
N GLU A 294 2.33 18.36 6.76
CA GLU A 294 2.84 17.92 8.05
C GLU A 294 4.01 18.79 8.53
N GLN A 295 4.97 19.09 7.64
CA GLN A 295 6.10 19.98 7.95
C GLN A 295 5.64 21.38 8.37
N LEU A 296 4.74 21.99 7.60
CA LEU A 296 4.20 23.32 7.91
C LEU A 296 3.50 23.34 9.27
N ARG A 297 2.73 22.30 9.60
CA ARG A 297 2.10 22.16 10.93
C ARG A 297 3.15 22.07 12.04
N GLN A 298 4.20 21.28 11.86
CA GLN A 298 5.27 21.12 12.86
C GLN A 298 6.09 22.42 13.06
N GLU A 299 6.40 23.13 11.98
CA GLU A 299 7.10 24.42 12.02
C GLU A 299 6.27 25.45 12.78
N TRP A 300 4.97 25.54 12.48
CA TRP A 300 4.08 26.44 13.19
C TRP A 300 3.90 26.07 14.67
N GLN A 301 3.77 24.77 14.99
CA GLN A 301 3.75 24.31 16.38
C GLN A 301 5.02 24.74 17.13
N THR A 302 6.19 24.54 16.53
CA THR A 302 7.48 24.95 17.11
C THR A 302 7.54 26.46 17.30
N HIS A 303 7.04 27.24 16.35
CA HIS A 303 6.96 28.69 16.47
C HIS A 303 6.03 29.14 17.60
N MET A 304 4.83 28.55 17.69
CA MET A 304 3.86 28.83 18.74
C MET A 304 4.34 28.45 20.14
N GLU A 305 5.24 27.46 20.25
CA GLU A 305 5.90 27.10 21.51
C GLU A 305 6.92 28.15 21.98
N GLN A 306 7.42 29.00 21.08
CA GLN A 306 8.38 30.07 21.38
C GLN A 306 7.70 31.40 21.77
N LEU A 307 6.43 31.59 21.40
CA LEU A 307 5.59 32.74 21.75
C LEU A 307 4.92 32.54 23.12
#